data_AF-A0A7S2N456-F1
#
_entry.id   AF-A0A7S2N456-F1
#
_cell.length_a   1.000
_cell.length_b   1.000
_cell.length_c   1.000
_cell.angle_alpha   90.00
_cell.angle_beta   90.00
_cell.angle_gamma   90.00
#
_symmetry.space_group_name_H-M   'P 1'
#
loop_
_entity.id
_entity.type
_entity.pdbx_description
1 polymer ?
#
loop_
_entity_poly.entity_id
_entity_poly.type
_entity_poly.pdbx_seq_one_letter_code
_entity_poly.pdbx_strand_id
1 'polypeptide(L)'
;AASDGGGVILAFDVEFPGFLRQEPRTGVRAVRYQVLRENVDRLRPIQLGVAVAGRDGALRGVWSFNLQFDVDVDLHTAKSVDFLRAAGIDFPRHAAEGIEAGALGQLLAGSQLVGWHERAPWWVAFAGFYDFGYLLRMLTSEKLPQNFGGFDVSLASFCPKRHDLRDELPHGSLDSLARKHGIPRRGLAHTAGSDALLTLELFLTVAGSKFAELQAHPQQAQPESSSGWWSSSGVLEEMQKSRGNWWGGTSAGGVDDAWDAQTMWYQGAQQQPQPSLAAWGQAWAGEHWGCGWEFGTPLVPTTAIPLMPR
;
A
#
# COMPACT_ATOMS: atom_id res chain seq x y z
N ALA A 1 6.14 24.11 23.36
CA ALA A 1 5.60 23.00 22.56
C ALA A 1 6.76 22.43 21.76
N ALA A 2 7.19 21.21 22.07
CA ALA A 2 8.29 20.57 21.34
C ALA A 2 7.89 20.47 19.86
N SER A 3 8.77 20.94 18.98
CA SER A 3 8.59 20.84 17.53
C SER A 3 8.56 19.37 17.13
N ASP A 4 7.36 18.91 16.78
CA ASP A 4 7.06 17.57 16.28
C ASP A 4 7.77 17.38 14.92
N GLY A 5 8.98 16.81 14.98
CA GLY A 5 9.91 16.68 13.86
C GLY A 5 9.44 15.66 12.81
N GLY A 6 8.39 15.98 12.07
CA GLY A 6 8.29 15.81 10.61
C GLY A 6 8.46 14.42 9.99
N GLY A 7 7.45 13.55 10.08
CA GLY A 7 7.27 12.41 9.18
C GLY A 7 6.10 11.52 9.61
N VAL A 8 5.35 10.96 8.65
CA VAL A 8 4.27 9.99 8.94
C VAL A 8 4.54 8.68 8.20
N ILE A 9 3.96 7.60 8.70
CA ILE A 9 3.88 6.32 7.99
C ILE A 9 2.48 6.27 7.38
N LEU A 10 2.43 6.02 6.08
CA LEU A 10 1.20 5.93 5.30
C LEU A 10 1.16 4.54 4.68
N ALA A 11 0.37 3.65 5.26
CA ALA A 11 0.06 2.38 4.62
C ALA A 11 -1.13 2.56 3.68
N PHE A 12 -1.10 1.90 2.53
CA PHE A 12 -2.18 1.98 1.56
C PHE A 12 -2.39 0.66 0.84
N ASP A 13 -3.58 0.53 0.27
CA ASP A 13 -4.04 -0.59 -0.53
C ASP A 13 -5.00 -0.06 -1.61
N VAL A 14 -5.09 -0.73 -2.76
CA VAL A 14 -5.97 -0.32 -3.85
C VAL A 14 -6.79 -1.52 -4.29
N GLU A 15 -8.13 -1.43 -4.25
CA GLU A 15 -9.01 -2.43 -4.83
C GLU A 15 -9.25 -2.14 -6.33
N PHE A 16 -9.16 -3.15 -7.19
CA PHE A 16 -9.29 -2.98 -8.64
C PHE A 16 -9.94 -4.20 -9.33
N PRO A 17 -10.47 -4.08 -10.56
CA PRO A 17 -11.34 -5.08 -11.19
C PRO A 17 -10.57 -6.27 -11.78
N GLY A 18 -9.54 -6.76 -11.09
CA GLY A 18 -8.80 -7.97 -11.46
C GLY A 18 -7.76 -7.75 -12.56
N PHE A 19 -7.62 -8.74 -13.46
CA PHE A 19 -6.50 -8.81 -14.41
C PHE A 19 -7.01 -9.23 -15.79
N LEU A 20 -6.75 -8.40 -16.81
CA LEU A 20 -7.00 -8.74 -18.22
C LEU A 20 -5.92 -9.67 -18.77
N ARG A 21 -4.69 -9.50 -18.30
CA ARG A 21 -3.55 -10.37 -18.60
C ARG A 21 -2.96 -10.89 -17.30
N GLN A 22 -2.74 -12.20 -17.24
CA GLN A 22 -2.15 -12.83 -16.07
C GLN A 22 -0.65 -12.59 -16.03
N GLU A 23 -0.15 -12.27 -14.84
CA GLU A 23 1.28 -12.16 -14.59
C GLU A 23 1.92 -13.56 -14.64
N PRO A 24 3.05 -13.73 -15.33
CA PRO A 24 3.80 -14.98 -15.26
C PRO A 24 4.28 -15.24 -13.82
N ARG A 25 4.06 -16.45 -13.30
CA ARG A 25 4.62 -16.90 -12.02
C ARG A 25 6.14 -16.79 -11.97
N THR A 26 6.77 -17.07 -13.10
CA THR A 26 8.21 -16.99 -13.28
C THR A 26 8.49 -16.05 -14.44
N GLY A 27 9.41 -15.12 -14.29
CA GLY A 27 9.81 -14.27 -15.40
C GLY A 27 10.69 -13.12 -14.97
N VAL A 28 11.49 -12.62 -15.90
CA VAL A 28 12.30 -11.42 -15.66
C VAL A 28 11.38 -10.23 -15.35
N ARG A 29 11.80 -9.39 -14.40
CA ARG A 29 11.06 -8.22 -13.91
C ARG A 29 10.50 -7.32 -15.02
N ALA A 30 11.20 -7.20 -16.14
CA ALA A 30 10.73 -6.45 -17.30
C ALA A 30 9.42 -7.00 -17.88
N VAL A 31 9.25 -8.32 -17.96
CA VAL A 31 8.03 -8.97 -18.48
C VAL A 31 6.88 -8.78 -17.49
N ARG A 32 7.13 -9.00 -16.20
CA ARG A 32 6.16 -8.77 -15.12
C ARG A 32 5.64 -7.33 -15.13
N TYR A 33 6.54 -6.36 -15.29
CA TYR A 33 6.19 -4.95 -15.43
C TYR A 33 5.32 -4.66 -16.67
N GLN A 34 5.59 -5.28 -17.83
CA GLN A 34 4.73 -5.07 -19.00
C GLN A 34 3.30 -5.56 -18.75
N VAL A 35 3.14 -6.70 -18.07
CA VAL A 35 1.81 -7.20 -17.71
C VAL A 35 1.10 -6.27 -16.73
N LEU A 36 1.80 -5.81 -15.69
CA LEU A 36 1.26 -4.80 -14.78
C LEU A 36 0.80 -3.57 -15.56
N ARG A 37 1.66 -3.03 -16.43
CA ARG A 37 1.33 -1.83 -17.22
C ARG A 37 0.09 -2.04 -18.06
N GLU A 38 0.00 -3.16 -18.80
CA GLU A 38 -1.15 -3.44 -19.65
C GLU A 38 -2.46 -3.51 -18.86
N ASN A 39 -2.44 -4.08 -17.67
CA ASN A 39 -3.60 -4.11 -16.79
C ASN A 39 -3.92 -2.72 -16.22
N VAL A 40 -2.93 -2.08 -15.57
CA VAL A 40 -3.10 -0.79 -14.90
C VAL A 40 -3.49 0.31 -15.86
N ASP A 41 -3.01 0.32 -17.11
CA ASP A 41 -3.40 1.34 -18.11
C ASP A 41 -4.84 1.17 -18.62
N ARG A 42 -5.41 -0.04 -18.52
CA ARG A 42 -6.71 -0.40 -19.12
C ARG A 42 -7.85 -0.51 -18.12
N LEU A 43 -7.54 -0.88 -16.88
CA LEU A 43 -8.51 -1.06 -15.80
C LEU A 43 -8.57 0.19 -14.92
N ARG A 44 -9.71 0.47 -14.30
CA ARG A 44 -9.87 1.60 -13.37
C ARG A 44 -9.82 1.09 -11.93
N PRO A 45 -9.11 1.77 -11.01
CA PRO A 45 -9.16 1.41 -9.60
C PRO A 45 -10.56 1.71 -9.03
N ILE A 46 -10.99 0.92 -8.03
CA ILE A 46 -12.33 0.96 -7.43
C ILE A 46 -12.29 1.60 -6.04
N GLN A 47 -11.31 1.24 -5.21
CA GLN A 47 -11.07 1.91 -3.92
C GLN A 47 -9.59 2.23 -3.75
N LEU A 48 -9.30 3.30 -3.02
CA LEU A 48 -7.99 3.57 -2.44
C LEU A 48 -8.15 3.66 -0.92
N GLY A 49 -7.45 2.81 -0.19
CA GLY A 49 -7.42 2.80 1.26
C GLY A 49 -6.14 3.42 1.77
N VAL A 50 -6.22 4.26 2.79
CA VAL A 50 -5.04 4.91 3.39
C VAL A 50 -5.17 4.89 4.91
N ALA A 51 -4.18 4.30 5.58
CA ALA A 51 -4.02 4.33 7.02
C ALA A 51 -2.76 5.11 7.40
N VAL A 52 -2.89 6.09 8.30
CA VAL A 52 -1.80 6.98 8.68
C VAL A 52 -1.43 6.79 10.15
N ALA A 53 -0.15 6.58 10.43
CA ALA A 53 0.40 6.63 11.78
C ALA A 53 1.42 7.76 11.93
N GLY A 54 1.50 8.32 13.14
CA GLY A 54 2.58 9.22 13.53
C GLY A 54 3.89 8.47 13.75
N ARG A 55 4.96 9.23 14.03
CA ARG A 55 6.29 8.66 14.37
C ARG A 55 6.29 7.83 15.66
N ASP A 56 5.37 8.13 16.55
CA ASP A 56 5.11 7.37 17.78
C ASP A 56 4.42 6.03 17.52
N GLY A 57 4.13 5.69 16.26
CA GLY A 57 3.38 4.50 15.87
C GLY A 57 1.88 4.62 16.14
N ALA A 58 1.40 5.74 16.69
CA ALA A 58 -0.01 5.89 17.00
C ALA A 58 -0.81 6.29 15.76
N LEU A 59 -1.93 5.57 15.56
CA LEU A 59 -2.85 5.80 14.45
C LEU A 59 -3.41 7.23 14.48
N ARG A 60 -3.41 7.88 13.33
CA ARG A 60 -3.95 9.23 13.10
C ARG A 60 -5.27 9.19 12.34
N GLY A 61 -5.49 8.16 11.53
CA GLY A 61 -6.76 7.91 10.87
C GLY A 61 -6.65 6.85 9.78
N VAL A 62 -7.82 6.42 9.33
CA VAL A 62 -8.00 5.50 8.21
C VAL A 62 -9.08 6.08 7.31
N TRP A 63 -8.82 6.10 6.02
CA TRP A 63 -9.71 6.59 4.98
C TRP A 63 -9.87 5.54 3.91
N SER A 64 -11.11 5.35 3.46
CA SER A 64 -11.43 4.61 2.24
C SER A 64 -12.04 5.59 1.23
N PHE A 65 -11.36 5.77 0.11
CA PHE A 65 -11.81 6.58 -1.01
C PHE A 65 -12.51 5.68 -2.03
N ASN A 66 -13.81 5.87 -2.19
CA ASN A 66 -14.61 5.12 -3.17
C ASN A 66 -14.51 5.82 -4.53
N LEU A 67 -13.85 5.18 -5.49
CA LEU A 67 -13.56 5.76 -6.80
C LEU A 67 -14.68 5.44 -7.80
N GLN A 68 -14.87 6.32 -8.79
CA GLN A 68 -15.88 6.11 -9.81
C GLN A 68 -15.54 4.87 -10.64
N PHE A 69 -16.49 3.94 -10.67
CA PHE A 69 -16.40 2.70 -11.42
C PHE A 69 -17.80 2.23 -11.81
N ASP A 70 -18.02 1.99 -13.10
CA ASP A 70 -19.29 1.50 -13.63
C ASP A 70 -19.09 0.13 -14.28
N VAL A 71 -19.72 -0.91 -13.71
CA VAL A 71 -19.61 -2.29 -14.19
C VAL A 71 -20.15 -2.43 -15.63
N ASP A 72 -21.09 -1.60 -16.06
CA ASP A 72 -21.69 -1.69 -17.39
C ASP A 72 -20.84 -1.01 -18.47
N VAL A 73 -19.87 -0.16 -18.08
CA VAL A 73 -19.04 0.64 -18.99
C VAL A 73 -17.55 0.27 -18.92
N ASP A 74 -17.04 0.07 -17.70
CA ASP A 74 -15.61 -0.09 -17.45
C ASP A 74 -15.15 -1.54 -17.64
N LEU A 75 -13.92 -1.70 -18.13
CA LEU A 75 -13.30 -3.01 -18.32
C LEU A 75 -13.10 -3.72 -16.97
N HIS A 76 -13.45 -5.00 -16.92
CA HIS A 76 -13.31 -5.84 -15.73
C HIS A 76 -13.32 -7.34 -16.11
N THR A 77 -13.11 -8.18 -15.10
CA THR A 77 -13.41 -9.62 -15.20
C THR A 77 -14.65 -9.93 -14.36
N ALA A 78 -15.53 -10.81 -14.83
CA ALA A 78 -16.72 -11.20 -14.05
C ALA A 78 -16.32 -11.73 -12.65
N LYS A 79 -15.24 -12.51 -12.59
CA LYS A 79 -14.70 -13.07 -11.34
C LYS A 79 -14.34 -11.98 -10.31
N SER A 80 -13.69 -10.89 -10.74
CA SER A 80 -13.31 -9.81 -9.82
C SER A 80 -14.51 -9.01 -9.34
N VAL A 81 -15.48 -8.74 -10.21
CA VAL A 81 -16.74 -8.08 -9.82
C VAL A 81 -17.53 -8.92 -8.83
N ASP A 82 -17.69 -10.22 -9.08
CA ASP A 82 -18.39 -11.11 -8.16
C ASP A 82 -17.68 -11.21 -6.80
N PHE A 83 -16.35 -11.29 -6.84
CA PHE A 83 -15.51 -11.32 -5.65
C PHE A 83 -15.65 -10.06 -4.80
N LEU A 84 -15.50 -8.87 -5.41
CA LEU A 84 -15.60 -7.59 -4.71
C LEU A 84 -17.03 -7.31 -4.23
N ARG A 85 -18.06 -7.73 -4.99
CA ARG A 85 -19.45 -7.65 -4.53
C ARG A 85 -19.67 -8.51 -3.28
N ALA A 86 -19.08 -9.70 -3.24
CA ALA A 86 -19.14 -10.56 -2.06
C ALA A 86 -18.36 -9.99 -0.85
N ALA A 87 -17.34 -9.17 -1.10
CA ALA A 87 -16.61 -8.41 -0.06
C ALA A 87 -17.37 -7.17 0.45
N GLY A 88 -18.47 -6.78 -0.21
CA GLY A 88 -19.33 -5.67 0.21
C GLY A 88 -19.20 -4.39 -0.62
N ILE A 89 -18.53 -4.44 -1.77
CA ILE A 89 -18.43 -3.30 -2.69
C ILE A 89 -19.78 -3.00 -3.36
N ASP A 90 -20.27 -1.78 -3.19
CA ASP A 90 -21.53 -1.27 -3.74
C ASP A 90 -21.30 -0.61 -5.11
N PHE A 91 -21.22 -1.44 -6.15
CA PHE A 91 -20.97 -0.99 -7.52
C PHE A 91 -21.97 0.08 -8.04
N PRO A 92 -23.29 -0.03 -7.81
CA PRO A 92 -24.22 1.04 -8.17
C PRO A 92 -23.83 2.41 -7.60
N ARG A 93 -23.36 2.46 -6.35
CA ARG A 93 -22.89 3.71 -5.75
C ARG A 93 -21.54 4.16 -6.31
N HIS A 94 -20.63 3.24 -6.62
CA HIS A 94 -19.39 3.60 -7.31
C HIS A 94 -19.66 4.28 -8.65
N ALA A 95 -20.69 3.84 -9.39
CA ALA A 95 -21.08 4.47 -10.66
C ALA A 95 -21.71 5.87 -10.44
N ALA A 96 -22.58 6.02 -9.44
CA ALA A 96 -23.38 7.24 -9.24
C ALA A 96 -22.69 8.32 -8.40
N GLU A 97 -21.89 7.94 -7.40
CA GLU A 97 -21.36 8.81 -6.35
C GLU A 97 -19.83 8.76 -6.24
N GLY A 98 -19.15 7.91 -7.03
CA GLY A 98 -17.72 7.67 -6.89
C GLY A 98 -16.84 8.86 -7.25
N ILE A 99 -15.67 8.95 -6.61
CA ILE A 99 -14.68 10.00 -6.85
C ILE A 99 -13.94 9.73 -8.15
N GLU A 100 -13.84 10.73 -9.03
CA GLU A 100 -12.97 10.64 -10.20
C GLU A 100 -11.51 10.43 -9.78
N ALA A 101 -10.94 9.28 -10.13
CA ALA A 101 -9.61 8.86 -9.69
C ALA A 101 -8.51 9.87 -10.11
N GLY A 102 -8.64 10.48 -11.29
CA GLY A 102 -7.73 11.53 -11.75
C GLY A 102 -7.83 12.82 -10.91
N ALA A 103 -9.04 13.21 -10.51
CA ALA A 103 -9.23 14.39 -9.66
C ALA A 103 -8.62 14.18 -8.27
N LEU A 104 -8.82 13.00 -7.67
CA LEU A 104 -8.15 12.63 -6.42
C LEU A 104 -6.62 12.59 -6.60
N GLY A 105 -6.14 12.03 -7.70
CA GLY A 105 -4.72 11.99 -8.05
C GLY A 105 -4.08 13.38 -8.14
N GLN A 106 -4.76 14.34 -8.77
CA GLN A 106 -4.28 15.73 -8.83
C GLN A 106 -4.22 16.39 -7.45
N LEU A 107 -5.22 16.15 -6.59
CA LEU A 107 -5.21 16.66 -5.21
C LEU A 107 -4.05 16.05 -4.40
N LEU A 108 -3.81 14.74 -4.55
CA LEU A 108 -2.68 14.07 -3.91
C LEU A 108 -1.35 14.62 -4.41
N ALA A 109 -1.20 14.82 -5.72
CA ALA A 109 0.01 15.37 -6.33
C ALA A 109 0.33 16.79 -5.87
N GLY A 110 -0.69 17.59 -5.54
CA GLY A 110 -0.55 18.93 -4.97
C GLY A 110 -0.37 18.99 -3.44
N SER A 111 -0.41 17.84 -2.76
CA SER A 111 -0.33 17.75 -1.30
C SER A 111 1.10 17.50 -0.79
N GLN A 112 1.30 17.57 0.53
CA GLN A 112 2.56 17.16 1.19
C GLN A 112 2.64 15.64 1.47
N LEU A 113 1.73 14.84 0.89
CA LEU A 113 1.75 13.38 1.01
C LEU A 113 2.69 12.73 -0.01
N VAL A 114 3.23 13.50 -0.96
CA VAL A 114 4.15 13.04 -1.99
C VAL A 114 5.27 14.05 -2.20
N GLY A 115 6.35 13.61 -2.84
CA GLY A 115 7.48 14.45 -3.22
C GLY A 115 8.66 14.38 -2.24
N TRP A 116 9.77 14.97 -2.66
CA TRP A 116 10.98 15.09 -1.86
C TRP A 116 10.94 16.34 -0.99
N HIS A 117 10.63 16.16 0.29
CA HIS A 117 10.74 17.20 1.32
C HIS A 117 11.06 16.58 2.68
N GLU A 118 11.46 17.40 3.64
CA GLU A 118 11.85 16.96 5.00
C GLU A 118 10.78 16.06 5.64
N ARG A 119 9.51 16.46 5.48
CA ARG A 119 8.34 15.75 6.02
C ARG A 119 7.79 14.62 5.13
N ALA A 120 8.51 14.20 4.08
CA ALA A 120 8.00 13.21 3.13
C ALA A 120 7.58 11.93 3.87
N PRO A 121 6.36 11.41 3.63
CA PRO A 121 5.86 10.23 4.33
C PRO A 121 6.52 8.95 3.82
N TRP A 122 6.45 7.92 4.65
CA TRP A 122 6.81 6.56 4.26
C TRP A 122 5.60 5.83 3.72
N TRP A 123 5.57 5.59 2.41
CA TRP A 123 4.52 4.83 1.75
C TRP A 123 4.76 3.33 1.93
N VAL A 124 3.83 2.63 2.57
CA VAL A 124 3.92 1.20 2.86
C VAL A 124 2.78 0.48 2.14
N ALA A 125 3.10 -0.56 1.39
CA ALA A 125 2.10 -1.47 0.82
C ALA A 125 2.41 -2.91 1.23
N PHE A 126 1.48 -3.83 0.98
CA PHE A 126 1.71 -5.26 1.09
C PHE A 126 1.47 -5.92 -0.26
N ALA A 127 2.52 -6.45 -0.89
CA ALA A 127 2.48 -6.98 -2.26
C ALA A 127 1.96 -5.95 -3.28
N GLY A 128 2.28 -4.67 -3.05
CA GLY A 128 1.60 -3.52 -3.66
C GLY A 128 2.08 -3.12 -5.05
N PHE A 129 2.43 -4.07 -5.92
CA PHE A 129 3.02 -3.74 -7.22
C PHE A 129 2.01 -2.96 -8.04
N TYR A 130 0.80 -3.50 -8.08
CA TYR A 130 -0.37 -2.91 -8.72
C TYR A 130 -0.81 -1.64 -7.99
N ASP A 131 -0.77 -1.61 -6.66
CA ASP A 131 -1.17 -0.44 -5.87
C ASP A 131 -0.31 0.77 -6.21
N PHE A 132 1.02 0.60 -6.23
CA PHE A 132 1.94 1.65 -6.67
C PHE A 132 1.77 2.00 -8.16
N GLY A 133 1.40 1.02 -9.00
CA GLY A 133 1.00 1.25 -10.39
C GLY A 133 -0.19 2.20 -10.48
N TYR A 134 -1.29 1.88 -9.81
CA TYR A 134 -2.49 2.72 -9.80
C TYR A 134 -2.23 4.08 -9.16
N LEU A 135 -1.48 4.14 -8.06
CA LEU A 135 -1.09 5.39 -7.43
C LEU A 135 -0.33 6.29 -8.42
N LEU A 136 0.69 5.76 -9.12
CA LEU A 136 1.43 6.54 -10.10
C LEU A 136 0.51 7.01 -11.23
N ARG A 137 -0.35 6.13 -11.76
CA ARG A 137 -1.32 6.47 -12.81
C ARG A 137 -2.27 7.58 -12.37
N MET A 138 -2.75 7.55 -11.13
CA MET A 138 -3.60 8.60 -10.56
C MET A 138 -2.84 9.92 -10.45
N LEU A 139 -1.64 9.90 -9.85
CA LEU A 139 -0.82 11.10 -9.63
C LEU A 139 -0.41 11.80 -10.93
N THR A 140 -0.14 11.04 -11.99
CA THR A 140 0.27 11.60 -13.28
C THR A 140 -0.90 11.88 -14.21
N SER A 141 -2.04 11.19 -14.01
CA SER A 141 -3.14 11.12 -14.99
C SER A 141 -2.69 10.67 -16.39
N GLU A 142 -1.59 9.93 -16.45
CA GLU A 142 -0.94 9.45 -17.68
C GLU A 142 -0.80 7.92 -17.65
N LYS A 143 -0.57 7.32 -18.81
CA LYS A 143 -0.18 5.90 -18.88
C LYS A 143 1.14 5.66 -18.16
N LEU A 144 1.34 4.46 -17.63
CA LEU A 144 2.59 4.13 -16.96
C LEU A 144 3.77 4.15 -17.95
N PRO A 145 4.99 4.44 -17.47
CA PRO A 145 6.17 4.49 -18.33
C PRO A 145 6.42 3.21 -19.15
N GLN A 146 7.09 3.33 -20.30
CA GLN A 146 7.25 2.20 -21.22
C GLN A 146 8.04 1.02 -20.62
N ASN A 147 8.93 1.28 -19.65
CA ASN A 147 9.77 0.27 -19.02
C ASN A 147 9.85 0.48 -17.50
N PHE A 148 10.26 -0.58 -16.80
CA PHE A 148 10.35 -0.59 -15.34
C PHE A 148 11.29 0.48 -14.79
N GLY A 149 12.39 0.80 -15.48
CA GLY A 149 13.32 1.84 -15.04
C GLY A 149 12.67 3.22 -15.02
N GLY A 150 11.88 3.55 -16.05
CA GLY A 150 11.10 4.78 -16.09
C GLY A 150 10.01 4.81 -15.02
N PHE A 151 9.36 3.68 -14.76
CA PHE A 151 8.39 3.54 -13.67
C PHE A 151 9.00 3.82 -12.32
N ASP A 152 10.13 3.18 -11.99
CA ASP A 152 10.80 3.31 -10.71
C ASP A 152 11.29 4.75 -10.47
N VAL A 153 11.85 5.41 -11.49
CA VAL A 153 12.25 6.84 -11.41
C VAL A 153 11.04 7.76 -11.19
N SER A 154 9.95 7.52 -11.91
CA SER A 154 8.73 8.33 -11.79
C SER A 154 8.12 8.15 -10.39
N LEU A 155 8.00 6.91 -9.93
CA LEU A 155 7.49 6.61 -8.60
C LEU A 155 8.39 7.18 -7.50
N ALA A 156 9.72 7.13 -7.65
CA ALA A 156 10.64 7.73 -6.68
C ALA A 156 10.53 9.26 -6.58
N SER A 157 10.01 9.91 -7.61
CA SER A 157 9.76 11.36 -7.59
C SER A 157 8.57 11.71 -6.69
N PHE A 158 7.57 10.84 -6.61
CA PHE A 158 6.36 11.03 -5.79
C PHE A 158 6.45 10.34 -4.42
N CYS A 159 6.92 9.10 -4.38
CA CYS A 159 7.01 8.25 -3.19
C CYS A 159 8.48 7.90 -2.94
N PRO A 160 9.31 8.86 -2.50
CA PRO A 160 10.75 8.66 -2.35
C PRO A 160 11.10 7.68 -1.23
N LYS A 161 10.26 7.64 -0.19
CA LYS A 161 10.32 6.69 0.90
C LYS A 161 9.17 5.70 0.70
N ARG A 162 9.46 4.56 0.08
CA ARG A 162 8.48 3.51 -0.18
C ARG A 162 8.97 2.16 0.32
N HIS A 163 8.06 1.34 0.79
CA HIS A 163 8.35 0.03 1.34
C HIS A 163 7.25 -0.95 0.94
N ASP A 164 7.63 -2.12 0.42
CA ASP A 164 6.70 -3.23 0.30
C ASP A 164 7.01 -4.22 1.43
N LEU A 165 6.06 -4.34 2.34
CA LEU A 165 6.15 -5.21 3.49
C LEU A 165 6.25 -6.70 3.12
N ARG A 166 5.78 -7.07 1.93
CA ARG A 166 5.84 -8.45 1.44
C ARG A 166 7.26 -8.98 1.33
N ASP A 167 8.23 -8.11 1.03
CA ASP A 167 9.64 -8.46 0.84
C ASP A 167 10.32 -8.91 2.14
N GLU A 168 9.78 -8.53 3.30
CA GLU A 168 10.34 -8.88 4.63
C GLU A 168 9.63 -10.06 5.30
N LEU A 169 8.55 -10.59 4.71
CA LEU A 169 7.68 -11.56 5.35
C LEU A 169 7.71 -12.94 4.68
N PRO A 170 7.47 -14.03 5.46
CA PRO A 170 7.29 -15.35 4.88
C PRO A 170 6.06 -15.38 3.98
N HIS A 171 5.96 -16.42 3.13
CA HIS A 171 4.80 -16.60 2.26
C HIS A 171 3.49 -16.68 3.06
N GLY A 172 2.48 -15.94 2.61
CA GLY A 172 1.15 -15.87 3.20
C GLY A 172 0.36 -14.70 2.65
N SER A 173 -0.96 -14.71 2.84
CA SER A 173 -1.81 -13.55 2.61
C SER A 173 -1.63 -12.54 3.76
N LEU A 174 -2.05 -11.30 3.54
CA LEU A 174 -2.07 -10.28 4.59
C LEU A 174 -2.80 -10.78 5.84
N ASP A 175 -3.98 -11.38 5.67
CA ASP A 175 -4.77 -11.97 6.76
C ASP A 175 -4.04 -13.08 7.51
N SER A 176 -3.39 -14.01 6.80
CA SER A 176 -2.74 -15.14 7.46
C SER A 176 -1.51 -14.68 8.24
N LEU A 177 -0.78 -13.69 7.72
CA LEU A 177 0.37 -13.09 8.37
C LEU A 177 -0.07 -12.25 9.58
N ALA A 178 -1.07 -11.38 9.44
CA ALA A 178 -1.62 -10.62 10.56
C ALA A 178 -2.10 -11.54 11.71
N ARG A 179 -2.82 -12.62 11.39
CA ARG A 179 -3.26 -13.62 12.37
C ARG A 179 -2.08 -14.28 13.08
N LYS A 180 -1.02 -14.64 12.34
CA LYS A 180 0.20 -15.23 12.92
C LYS A 180 0.88 -14.29 13.91
N HIS A 181 0.75 -12.97 13.70
CA HIS A 181 1.27 -11.94 14.59
C HIS A 181 0.26 -11.48 15.65
N GLY A 182 -0.91 -12.11 15.76
CA GLY A 182 -1.93 -11.78 16.76
C GLY A 182 -2.65 -10.45 16.51
N ILE A 183 -2.61 -9.94 15.28
CA ILE A 183 -3.20 -8.65 14.90
C ILE A 183 -4.65 -8.89 14.43
N PRO A 184 -5.65 -8.33 15.12
CA PRO A 184 -7.05 -8.48 14.72
C PRO A 184 -7.40 -7.53 13.57
N ARG A 185 -8.04 -8.05 12.52
CA ARG A 185 -8.62 -7.23 11.46
C ARG A 185 -9.77 -6.38 11.98
N ARG A 186 -9.85 -5.12 11.52
CA ARG A 186 -10.99 -4.23 11.71
C ARG A 186 -11.54 -3.81 10.35
N GLY A 187 -12.86 -3.92 10.16
CA GLY A 187 -13.49 -3.79 8.84
C GLY A 187 -13.57 -5.12 8.08
N LEU A 188 -14.11 -5.07 6.85
CA LEU A 188 -14.26 -6.23 5.98
C LEU A 188 -12.96 -6.50 5.22
N ALA A 189 -12.55 -7.76 5.14
CA ALA A 189 -11.43 -8.16 4.30
C ALA A 189 -11.73 -7.85 2.83
N HIS A 190 -10.70 -7.48 2.05
CA HIS A 190 -10.85 -7.09 0.64
C HIS A 190 -11.69 -5.82 0.47
N THR A 191 -11.44 -4.88 1.38
CA THR A 191 -11.83 -3.47 1.24
C THR A 191 -10.60 -2.64 1.55
N ALA A 192 -10.33 -1.63 0.73
CA ALA A 192 -9.02 -0.99 0.72
C ALA A 192 -8.69 -0.34 2.08
N GLY A 193 -9.66 0.28 2.76
CA GLY A 193 -9.46 0.90 4.07
C GLY A 193 -9.05 -0.12 5.15
N SER A 194 -9.74 -1.27 5.20
CA SER A 194 -9.42 -2.35 6.14
C SER A 194 -8.05 -2.97 5.86
N ASP A 195 -7.73 -3.20 4.58
CA ASP A 195 -6.46 -3.79 4.15
C ASP A 195 -5.28 -2.84 4.38
N ALA A 196 -5.47 -1.52 4.14
CA ALA A 196 -4.47 -0.50 4.48
C ALA A 196 -4.19 -0.43 5.99
N LEU A 197 -5.23 -0.50 6.84
CA LEU A 197 -5.07 -0.54 8.29
C LEU A 197 -4.32 -1.80 8.74
N LEU A 198 -4.71 -2.96 8.21
CA LEU A 198 -4.07 -4.22 8.58
C LEU A 198 -2.60 -4.26 8.12
N THR A 199 -2.31 -3.68 6.96
CA THR A 199 -0.94 -3.47 6.45
C THR A 199 -0.13 -2.59 7.40
N LEU A 200 -0.71 -1.46 7.86
CA LEU A 200 -0.06 -0.57 8.80
C LEU A 200 0.27 -1.26 10.13
N GLU A 201 -0.70 -1.96 10.72
CA GLU A 201 -0.52 -2.64 12.00
C GLU A 201 0.51 -3.77 11.90
N LEU A 202 0.48 -4.53 10.80
CA LEU A 202 1.48 -5.55 10.55
C LEU A 202 2.87 -4.94 10.39
N PHE A 203 3.00 -3.88 9.58
CA PHE A 203 4.24 -3.15 9.40
C PHE A 203 4.82 -2.66 10.74
N LEU A 204 4.01 -1.99 11.58
CA LEU A 204 4.44 -1.50 12.89
C LEU A 204 4.85 -2.64 13.82
N THR A 205 4.20 -3.80 13.72
CA THR A 205 4.51 -4.98 14.54
C THR A 205 5.84 -5.64 14.14
N VAL A 206 6.14 -5.75 12.84
CA VAL A 206 7.30 -6.52 12.35
C VAL A 206 8.51 -5.66 12.01
N ALA A 207 8.30 -4.40 11.64
CA ALA A 207 9.34 -3.47 11.22
C ALA A 207 9.46 -2.23 12.13
N GLY A 208 8.54 -2.05 13.10
CA GLY A 208 8.48 -0.84 13.92
C GLY A 208 9.76 -0.52 14.70
N SER A 209 10.48 -1.53 15.19
CA SER A 209 11.77 -1.35 15.87
C SER A 209 12.88 -0.86 14.93
N LYS A 210 13.05 -1.49 13.76
CA LYS A 210 13.99 -1.03 12.72
C LYS A 210 13.68 0.40 12.28
N PHE A 211 12.40 0.74 12.16
CA PHE A 211 11.98 2.07 11.77
C PHE A 211 12.23 3.10 12.86
N ALA A 212 11.99 2.76 14.14
CA ALA A 212 12.33 3.61 15.26
C ALA A 212 13.85 3.88 15.32
N GLU A 213 14.68 2.87 15.05
CA GLU A 213 16.15 2.98 15.02
C GLU A 213 16.67 3.85 13.87
N LEU A 214 16.21 3.61 12.63
CA LEU A 214 16.53 4.44 11.46
C LEU A 214 16.10 5.91 11.64
N GLN A 215 15.12 6.15 12.52
CA GLN A 215 14.57 7.47 12.82
C GLN A 215 15.20 8.17 14.02
N ALA A 216 15.85 7.45 14.94
CA ALA A 216 16.45 8.00 16.15
C ALA A 216 17.82 8.64 15.89
N HIS A 217 18.56 8.18 14.88
CA HIS A 217 19.93 8.60 14.59
C HIS A 217 20.12 9.06 13.13
N PRO A 218 19.55 10.21 12.72
CA PRO A 218 19.77 10.75 11.37
C PRO A 218 21.24 11.08 11.07
N GLN A 219 22.06 11.32 12.11
CA GLN A 219 23.47 11.77 11.99
C GLN A 219 24.52 10.74 12.41
N GLN A 220 24.15 9.61 13.05
CA GLN A 220 25.12 8.54 13.37
C GLN A 220 25.16 7.41 12.34
N ALA A 221 24.44 7.53 11.23
CA ALA A 221 24.71 6.79 10.00
C ALA A 221 25.89 7.42 9.22
N GLN A 222 27.01 7.67 9.91
CA GLN A 222 28.32 7.89 9.31
C GLN A 222 29.15 6.63 9.59
N PRO A 223 29.58 5.88 8.57
CA PRO A 223 30.41 4.71 8.76
C PRO A 223 31.80 5.17 9.18
N GLU A 224 32.29 4.66 10.31
CA GLU A 224 33.73 4.64 10.51
C GLU A 224 34.35 3.78 9.41
N SER A 225 35.10 4.46 8.54
CA SER A 225 35.88 3.98 7.40
C SER A 225 35.14 3.80 6.06
N SER A 226 35.41 4.81 5.21
CA SER A 226 35.38 4.85 3.74
C SER A 226 34.04 5.10 3.03
N SER A 227 34.03 6.25 2.34
CA SER A 227 33.06 6.78 1.36
C SER A 227 31.72 7.31 1.90
N GLY A 228 31.62 8.65 1.94
CA GLY A 228 30.46 9.40 2.42
C GLY A 228 29.19 9.20 1.58
N TRP A 229 28.09 8.90 2.27
CA TRP A 229 26.82 8.44 1.70
C TRP A 229 25.66 9.45 1.77
N TRP A 230 25.96 10.75 1.87
CA TRP A 230 24.92 11.79 1.78
C TRP A 230 25.45 13.00 1.01
N SER A 231 25.76 12.81 -0.27
CA SER A 231 25.74 13.88 -1.25
C SER A 231 24.83 13.45 -2.40
N SER A 232 24.16 14.42 -3.01
CA SER A 232 23.14 14.27 -4.07
C SER A 232 23.59 13.46 -5.31
N SER A 233 24.86 13.06 -5.38
CA SER A 233 25.42 12.19 -6.42
C SER A 233 25.54 10.71 -6.00
N GLY A 234 25.69 10.42 -4.69
CA GLY A 234 25.85 9.05 -4.17
C GLY A 234 24.55 8.24 -4.16
N VAL A 235 23.41 8.90 -3.95
CA VAL A 235 22.09 8.24 -3.95
C VAL A 235 21.75 7.65 -5.32
N LEU A 236 22.17 8.28 -6.42
CA LEU A 236 21.98 7.75 -7.78
C LEU A 236 22.83 6.49 -8.05
N GLU A 237 24.04 6.39 -7.48
CA GLU A 237 24.90 5.20 -7.56
C GLU A 237 24.43 4.08 -6.62
N GLU A 238 23.88 4.42 -5.46
CA GLU A 238 23.30 3.45 -4.53
C GLU A 238 21.93 2.94 -4.99
N MET A 239 21.13 3.79 -5.66
CA MET A 239 19.95 3.39 -6.43
C MET A 239 20.32 2.37 -7.53
N GLN A 240 21.53 2.43 -8.10
CA GLN A 240 22.00 1.39 -9.02
C GLN A 240 22.36 0.07 -8.33
N LYS A 241 22.74 0.10 -7.03
CA LYS A 241 23.07 -1.09 -6.24
C LYS A 241 21.85 -1.71 -5.54
N SER A 242 20.88 -0.92 -5.07
CA SER A 242 19.62 -1.40 -4.43
C SER A 242 18.52 -1.79 -5.44
N ARG A 243 18.67 -1.40 -6.71
CA ARG A 243 17.90 -1.89 -7.87
C ARG A 243 17.83 -3.42 -7.97
N GLY A 244 18.72 -4.14 -7.29
CA GLY A 244 18.85 -5.58 -7.32
C GLY A 244 17.76 -6.35 -6.56
N ASN A 245 17.15 -5.80 -5.50
CA ASN A 245 16.35 -6.59 -4.54
C ASN A 245 14.89 -6.15 -4.36
N TRP A 246 14.46 -5.04 -4.96
CA TRP A 246 13.04 -4.63 -4.92
C TRP A 246 12.24 -5.40 -5.98
N TRP A 247 11.15 -6.06 -5.56
CA TRP A 247 10.29 -6.94 -6.37
C TRP A 247 10.94 -8.22 -6.89
N GLY A 248 11.21 -9.19 -6.00
CA GLY A 248 11.67 -10.54 -6.40
C GLY A 248 13.01 -10.52 -7.13
N GLY A 249 14.01 -9.88 -6.52
CA GLY A 249 15.36 -9.86 -7.05
C GLY A 249 16.18 -11.02 -6.49
N THR A 250 16.54 -11.99 -7.34
CA THR A 250 17.82 -12.70 -7.15
C THR A 250 18.73 -12.49 -8.35
N SER A 251 20.01 -12.40 -8.03
CA SER A 251 21.16 -12.39 -8.92
C SER A 251 20.98 -13.25 -10.17
N ALA A 252 21.43 -12.72 -11.30
CA ALA A 252 21.53 -13.38 -12.60
C ALA A 252 21.59 -14.93 -12.52
N GLY A 253 20.46 -15.60 -12.78
CA GLY A 253 20.42 -17.05 -13.00
C GLY A 253 19.34 -17.87 -12.29
N GLY A 254 18.53 -17.30 -11.38
CA GLY A 254 17.50 -18.06 -10.65
C GLY A 254 16.10 -18.00 -11.29
N VAL A 255 15.41 -19.13 -11.39
CA VAL A 255 13.96 -19.19 -11.63
C VAL A 255 13.28 -18.94 -10.29
N ASP A 256 12.56 -17.82 -10.16
CA ASP A 256 11.91 -17.39 -8.92
C ASP A 256 10.59 -18.14 -8.69
N ASP A 257 10.38 -18.71 -7.49
CA ASP A 257 9.07 -19.17 -6.99
C ASP A 257 8.23 -17.96 -6.52
N ALA A 258 8.02 -17.00 -7.42
CA ALA A 258 7.22 -15.81 -7.14
C ALA A 258 5.72 -16.15 -7.20
N TRP A 259 5.01 -15.81 -6.13
CA TRP A 259 3.54 -15.81 -6.15
C TRP A 259 3.06 -14.70 -7.08
N ASP A 260 2.26 -15.07 -8.08
CA ASP A 260 1.65 -14.08 -8.98
C ASP A 260 0.64 -13.21 -8.21
N ALA A 261 0.54 -11.92 -8.58
CA ALA A 261 -0.32 -10.94 -7.89
C ALA A 261 -1.79 -11.41 -7.81
N GLN A 262 -2.25 -12.14 -8.82
CA GLN A 262 -3.59 -12.68 -8.87
C GLN A 262 -3.85 -13.72 -7.77
N THR A 263 -2.90 -14.61 -7.50
CA THR A 263 -3.03 -15.62 -6.45
C THR A 263 -3.08 -14.97 -5.06
N MET A 264 -2.25 -13.95 -4.82
CA MET A 264 -2.28 -13.18 -3.57
C MET A 264 -3.64 -12.49 -3.38
N TRP A 265 -4.16 -11.90 -4.46
CA TRP A 265 -5.45 -11.22 -4.47
C TRP A 265 -6.62 -12.14 -4.06
N TYR A 266 -6.73 -13.33 -4.67
CA TYR A 266 -7.90 -14.19 -4.50
C TYR A 266 -7.82 -15.16 -3.31
N GLN A 267 -6.67 -15.39 -2.69
CA GLN A 267 -6.52 -16.44 -1.67
C GLN A 267 -6.96 -16.06 -0.24
N GLY A 268 -7.10 -14.77 0.10
CA GLY A 268 -7.63 -14.35 1.41
C GLY A 268 -9.05 -14.85 1.70
N ALA A 269 -9.83 -15.14 0.65
CA ALA A 269 -11.26 -15.41 0.71
C ALA A 269 -11.66 -16.77 1.29
N GLN A 270 -10.79 -17.79 1.21
CA GLN A 270 -11.22 -19.18 1.46
C GLN A 270 -11.26 -19.59 2.93
N GLN A 271 -10.90 -18.71 3.88
CA GLN A 271 -10.65 -19.12 5.28
C GLN A 271 -11.43 -18.36 6.36
N GLN A 272 -12.44 -17.54 6.05
CA GLN A 272 -13.23 -16.89 7.10
C GLN A 272 -14.74 -16.93 6.86
N PRO A 273 -15.55 -17.29 7.89
CA PRO A 273 -16.94 -16.88 7.92
C PRO A 273 -16.98 -15.36 8.08
N GLN A 274 -17.45 -14.67 7.04
CA GLN A 274 -17.72 -13.24 7.09
C GLN A 274 -18.75 -12.97 8.21
N PRO A 275 -18.49 -12.04 9.16
CA PRO A 275 -19.52 -11.62 10.10
C PRO A 275 -20.72 -11.10 9.30
N SER A 276 -21.94 -11.39 9.75
CA SER A 276 -23.15 -10.98 9.03
C SER A 276 -23.11 -9.47 8.76
N LEU A 277 -23.47 -9.05 7.55
CA LEU A 277 -23.60 -7.64 7.12
C LEU A 277 -24.32 -6.76 8.16
N ALA A 278 -25.23 -7.33 8.96
CA ALA A 278 -25.95 -6.67 10.04
C ALA A 278 -25.06 -6.10 11.18
N ALA A 279 -23.86 -6.63 11.42
CA ALA A 279 -22.99 -6.16 12.51
C ALA A 279 -22.20 -4.89 12.17
N TRP A 280 -21.98 -4.63 10.87
CA TRP A 280 -21.20 -3.48 10.38
C TRP A 280 -22.04 -2.52 9.50
N GLY A 281 -23.23 -2.93 9.06
CA GLY A 281 -24.10 -2.21 8.12
C GLY A 281 -24.70 -0.89 8.61
N GLN A 282 -24.36 -0.40 9.80
CA GLN A 282 -24.76 0.94 10.27
C GLN A 282 -23.66 2.00 10.15
N ALA A 283 -22.40 1.64 9.88
CA ALA A 283 -21.31 2.61 9.74
C ALA A 283 -21.21 3.27 8.35
N TRP A 284 -21.86 2.69 7.33
CA TRP A 284 -21.65 3.03 5.90
C TRP A 284 -22.74 3.92 5.29
N ALA A 285 -23.71 4.37 6.11
CA ALA A 285 -24.89 5.12 5.70
C ALA A 285 -24.82 6.62 6.05
N GLY A 286 -23.63 7.23 5.95
CA GLY A 286 -23.44 8.68 6.18
C GLY A 286 -23.48 9.51 4.89
N GLU A 287 -23.76 10.81 5.03
CA GLU A 287 -23.90 11.84 3.97
C GLU A 287 -22.62 12.11 3.13
N HIS A 288 -21.53 11.37 3.36
CA HIS A 288 -20.23 11.52 2.68
C HIS A 288 -19.64 10.17 2.25
N TRP A 289 -20.32 9.48 1.34
CA TRP A 289 -19.89 8.16 0.86
C TRP A 289 -18.56 8.16 0.09
N GLY A 290 -18.16 9.28 -0.50
CA GLY A 290 -16.89 9.38 -1.24
C GLY A 290 -15.64 9.19 -0.36
N CYS A 291 -15.71 9.51 0.94
CA CYS A 291 -14.58 9.39 1.87
C CYS A 291 -15.11 9.21 3.31
N GLY A 292 -14.92 8.02 3.87
CA GLY A 292 -15.32 7.68 5.24
C GLY A 292 -14.15 7.72 6.22
N TRP A 293 -14.37 8.25 7.43
CA TRP A 293 -13.43 8.13 8.55
C TRP A 293 -13.84 6.92 9.39
N GLU A 294 -13.03 5.85 9.38
CA GLU A 294 -13.51 4.55 9.87
C GLU A 294 -13.28 4.32 11.37
N PHE A 295 -12.35 5.04 12.01
CA PHE A 295 -12.00 4.79 13.42
C PHE A 295 -11.73 6.07 14.20
N GLY A 296 -12.80 6.60 14.80
CA GLY A 296 -12.77 7.74 15.70
C GLY A 296 -12.86 7.40 17.16
N THR A 297 -11.81 6.78 17.71
CA THR A 297 -11.44 6.94 19.14
C THR A 297 -9.95 6.64 19.28
N PRO A 298 -9.17 7.44 20.02
CA PRO A 298 -7.77 7.13 20.28
C PRO A 298 -7.70 5.79 21.01
N LEU A 299 -6.85 4.89 20.51
CA LEU A 299 -6.46 3.70 21.25
C LEU A 299 -5.88 4.18 22.59
N VAL A 300 -6.63 3.92 23.66
CA VAL A 300 -6.11 4.01 25.03
C VAL A 300 -4.85 3.12 25.09
N PRO A 301 -3.73 3.59 25.66
CA PRO A 301 -2.51 2.80 25.71
C PRO A 301 -2.73 1.61 26.64
N THR A 302 -3.09 0.45 26.08
CA THR A 302 -3.12 -0.79 26.85
C THR A 302 -1.68 -1.24 27.09
N THR A 303 -1.28 -1.06 28.35
CA THR A 303 -0.26 -1.78 29.11
C THR A 303 1.21 -1.53 28.76
N ALA A 304 1.75 -0.56 29.51
CA ALA A 304 3.04 -0.58 30.19
C ALA A 304 3.88 -1.87 30.04
N ILE A 305 5.07 -1.70 29.45
CA ILE A 305 6.22 -2.57 29.64
C ILE A 305 6.60 -2.53 31.14
N PRO A 306 6.73 -3.67 31.84
CA PRO A 306 7.27 -3.65 33.19
C PRO A 306 8.76 -3.34 33.11
N LEU A 307 9.14 -2.16 33.60
CA LEU A 307 10.52 -1.87 34.00
C LEU A 307 10.94 -2.90 35.06
N MET A 308 11.89 -3.76 34.74
CA MET A 308 12.59 -4.53 35.77
C MET A 308 13.39 -3.57 36.66
N PRO A 309 13.42 -3.78 37.99
CA PRO A 309 14.18 -2.95 38.89
C PRO A 309 15.68 -3.28 38.81
N ARG A 310 16.46 -2.23 39.05
CA ARG A 310 17.93 -2.09 39.06
C ARG A 310 18.75 -3.33 39.43
#